data_AF-A0A2Y9BHY1-F1
#
_entry.id   AF-A0A2Y9BHY1-F1
#
_cell.length_a   1.000
_cell.length_b   1.000
_cell.length_c   1.000
_cell.angle_alpha   90.00
_cell.angle_beta   90.00
_cell.angle_gamma   90.00
#
_symmetry.space_group_name_H-M   'P 1'
#
loop_
_entity.id
_entity.type
_entity.pdbx_description
1 polymer ?
#
loop_
_entity_poly.entity_id
_entity_poly.type
_entity_poly.pdbx_seq_one_letter_code
_entity_poly.pdbx_strand_id
1 'polypeptide(L)' 'MSKNLIDAMKLYKKTFNDDFPTMPLAESRTDEELIDIINACVEQKKDVYDIGYLRLEDVQY' A
#
# COMPACT_ATOMS: atom_id res chain seq x y z
N MET A 1 8.90 -10.08 -4.42
CA MET A 1 8.03 -9.13 -5.13
C MET A 1 7.62 -9.69 -6.47
N SER A 2 6.35 -10.04 -6.57
CA SER A 2 5.70 -10.51 -7.80
C SER A 2 5.44 -9.36 -8.76
N LYS A 3 5.36 -9.65 -10.07
CA LYS A 3 5.06 -8.64 -11.11
C LYS A 3 3.73 -7.90 -10.83
N ASN A 4 2.74 -8.61 -10.32
CA ASN A 4 1.42 -8.07 -9.97
C ASN A 4 1.50 -7.02 -8.86
N LEU A 5 2.34 -7.23 -7.84
CA LEU A 5 2.54 -6.26 -6.76
C LEU A 5 3.21 -4.97 -7.28
N ILE A 6 4.19 -5.10 -8.17
CA ILE A 6 4.87 -3.96 -8.78
C ILE A 6 3.87 -3.09 -9.56
N ASP A 7 2.97 -3.72 -10.32
CA ASP A 7 1.97 -3.00 -11.10
C ASP A 7 0.90 -2.35 -10.19
N ALA A 8 0.50 -3.02 -9.10
CA ALA A 8 -0.36 -2.42 -8.08
C ALA A 8 0.30 -1.20 -7.42
N MET A 9 1.56 -1.30 -7.00
CA MET A 9 2.30 -0.19 -6.39
C MET A 9 2.41 1.03 -7.33
N LYS A 10 2.60 0.80 -8.64
CA LYS A 10 2.57 1.88 -9.64
C LYS A 10 1.20 2.53 -9.74
N LEU A 11 0.12 1.75 -9.65
CA LEU A 11 -1.24 2.29 -9.64
C LEU A 11 -1.49 3.14 -8.40
N TYR A 12 -1.03 2.68 -7.24
CA TYR A 12 -1.09 3.45 -6.00
C TYR A 12 -0.34 4.78 -6.14
N LYS A 13 0.91 4.74 -6.61
CA LYS A 13 1.73 5.92 -6.85
C LYS A 13 1.09 6.91 -7.81
N LYS A 14 0.47 6.42 -8.89
CA LYS A 14 -0.25 7.28 -9.83
C LYS A 14 -1.51 7.93 -9.20
N THR A 15 -2.15 7.24 -8.26
CA THR A 15 -3.41 7.68 -7.64
C THR A 15 -3.17 8.70 -6.52
N PHE A 16 -2.19 8.42 -5.65
CA PHE A 16 -1.90 9.22 -4.45
C PHE A 16 -0.69 10.14 -4.62
N ASN A 17 0.04 10.01 -5.73
CA ASN A 17 1.31 10.70 -5.97
C ASN A 17 2.36 10.44 -4.88
N ASP A 18 2.24 9.28 -4.21
CA ASP A 18 3.09 8.86 -3.09
C ASP A 18 3.44 7.37 -3.21
N ASP A 19 4.58 6.99 -2.65
CA ASP A 19 5.04 5.60 -2.68
C ASP A 19 4.28 4.77 -1.65
N PHE A 20 3.82 3.59 -2.07
CA PHE A 20 3.15 2.66 -1.16
C PHE A 20 4.14 2.21 -0.08
N PRO A 21 3.76 2.22 1.22
CA PRO A 21 4.65 1.87 2.31
C PRO A 21 4.83 0.34 2.40
N THR A 22 5.51 -0.22 1.41
CA THR A 22 5.76 -1.65 1.31
C THR A 22 6.60 -2.16 2.46
N MET A 23 7.56 -1.38 2.97
CA MET A 23 8.47 -1.85 4.02
C MET A 23 7.73 -2.22 5.32
N PRO A 24 6.92 -1.35 5.95
CA PRO A 24 6.17 -1.72 7.15
C PRO A 24 5.05 -2.73 6.87
N LEU A 25 4.47 -2.71 5.67
CA LEU A 25 3.34 -3.59 5.35
C LEU A 25 3.78 -5.01 4.94
N ALA A 26 4.92 -5.15 4.28
CA ALA A 26 5.45 -6.44 3.82
C ALA A 26 6.12 -7.25 4.93
N GLU A 27 6.39 -6.66 6.10
CA GLU A 27 6.89 -7.43 7.26
C GLU A 27 5.85 -8.42 7.81
N SER A 28 4.56 -8.05 7.73
CA SER A 28 3.46 -8.84 8.30
C SER A 28 2.45 -9.35 7.28
N ARG A 29 2.60 -8.99 6.00
CA ARG A 29 1.65 -9.31 4.94
C ARG A 29 2.32 -9.88 3.69
N THR A 30 1.58 -10.71 2.99
CA THR A 30 2.00 -11.33 1.73
C THR A 30 1.78 -10.39 0.53
N ASP A 31 2.46 -10.68 -0.59
CA ASP A 31 2.29 -9.91 -1.84
C ASP A 31 0.81 -9.79 -2.27
N GLU A 32 -0.01 -10.84 -2.05
CA GLU A 32 -1.44 -10.84 -2.38
C GLU A 32 -2.24 -9.88 -1.49
N GLU A 33 -2.01 -9.90 -0.18
CA GLU A 33 -2.66 -8.98 0.76
C GLU A 33 -2.28 -7.52 0.48
N LEU A 34 -1.03 -7.26 0.07
CA LEU A 34 -0.60 -5.91 -0.31
C LEU A 34 -1.33 -5.43 -1.56
N ILE A 35 -1.56 -6.31 -2.54
CA ILE A 35 -2.35 -5.97 -3.74
C ILE A 35 -3.79 -5.64 -3.36
N ASP A 36 -4.41 -6.43 -2.48
CA ASP A 36 -5.78 -6.18 -2.02
C ASP A 36 -5.91 -4.86 -1.28
N ILE A 37 -4.94 -4.52 -0.42
CA ILE A 37 -4.87 -3.22 0.26
C ILE A 37 -4.77 -2.09 -0.76
N ILE A 38 -3.87 -2.21 -1.74
CA ILE A 38 -3.69 -1.19 -2.78
C ILE A 38 -5.00 -0.98 -3.57
N ASN A 39 -5.67 -2.07 -3.96
CA ASN A 39 -6.94 -1.99 -4.67
C ASN A 39 -8.00 -1.30 -3.80
N ALA A 40 -8.13 -1.67 -2.53
CA ALA A 40 -9.05 -1.04 -1.59
C ALA A 40 -8.76 0.46 -1.42
N CYS A 41 -7.48 0.85 -1.36
CA CYS A 41 -7.07 2.25 -1.32
C CYS A 41 -7.52 3.00 -2.58
N VAL A 42 -7.24 2.47 -3.76
CA VAL A 42 -7.58 3.08 -5.04
C VAL A 42 -9.10 3.19 -5.23
N GLU A 43 -9.85 2.15 -4.89
CA GLU A 43 -11.32 2.13 -4.98
C GLU A 43 -11.96 3.16 -4.05
N GLN A 44 -11.45 3.28 -2.82
CA GLN A 44 -11.97 4.23 -1.84
C GLN A 44 -11.39 5.65 -2.01
N LYS A 45 -10.37 5.82 -2.88
CA LYS A 45 -9.55 7.04 -3.01
C LYS A 45 -9.01 7.52 -1.67
N LYS A 46 -8.61 6.57 -0.82
CA LYS A 46 -8.06 6.79 0.51
C LYS A 46 -6.75 6.05 0.61
N ASP A 47 -5.72 6.71 1.11
CA ASP A 47 -4.41 6.08 1.26
C ASP A 47 -4.41 5.06 2.42
N VAL A 48 -3.30 4.36 2.61
CA VAL A 48 -3.14 3.36 3.68
C VAL A 48 -3.32 3.94 5.09
N TYR A 49 -3.09 5.24 5.27
CA TYR A 49 -3.25 5.94 6.54
C TYR A 49 -4.71 6.30 6.78
N ASP A 50 -5.39 6.80 5.75
CA ASP A 50 -6.82 7.15 5.75
C ASP A 50 -7.73 5.93 5.98
N ILE A 51 -7.36 4.77 5.45
CA ILE A 51 -8.09 3.51 5.71
C ILE A 51 -7.71 2.92 7.08
N GLY A 52 -6.55 3.28 7.63
CA GLY A 52 -6.05 2.75 8.90
C GLY A 52 -5.32 1.40 8.75
N TYR A 53 -4.83 1.07 7.55
CA TYR A 53 -3.96 -0.09 7.33
C TYR A 53 -2.56 0.10 7.90
N LEU A 54 -2.14 1.36 8.05
CA LEU A 54 -0.86 1.77 8.65
C LEU A 54 -1.09 3.06 9.45
N ARG A 55 -0.49 3.16 10.64
CA ARG A 55 -0.48 4.44 11.36
C ARG A 55 0.86 5.13 11.12
N LEU A 56 0.86 6.46 11.10
CA LEU A 56 2.09 7.25 10.99
C LEU A 56 3.10 6.93 12.12
N GLU A 57 2.61 6.46 13.27
CA GLU A 57 3.43 6.03 14.41
C GLU A 57 4.21 4.73 14.14
N ASP A 58 3.75 3.90 13.19
CA ASP A 58 4.39 2.63 12.82
C ASP A 58 5.54 2.83 11.80
N VAL A 59 5.70 4.05 11.26
CA VAL A 59 6.77 4.39 10.33
C VAL A 59 7.97 4.95 11.11
N GLN A 60 8.90 4.06 11.49
CA GLN A 60 10.19 4.46 12.05
C GLN A 60 11.10 4.98 10.92
N TYR A 61 11.50 6.26 11.00
CA TYR A 61 12.45 6.92 10.08
C TYR A 61 13.89 6.45 10.26
#